data_AF-A0A8J6NM40-F1
#
_entry.id   AF-A0A8J6NM40-F1
#
_cell.length_a   1.000
_cell.length_b   1.000
_cell.length_c   1.000
_cell.angle_alpha   90.00
_cell.angle_beta   90.00
_cell.angle_gamma   90.00
#
_symmetry.space_group_name_H-M   'P 1'
#
loop_
_entity.id
_entity.type
_entity.pdbx_description
1 polymer ?
#
loop_
_entity_poly.entity_id
_entity_poly.type
_entity_poly.pdbx_seq_one_letter_code
_entity_poly.pdbx_strand_id
1 'polypeptide(L)'
;MSEYQYYEWQRLESPLTIAEQNAVNALSSHIEVSSMQASVSYNWGDFKHNPVQVLAKYFDSYLYFSNWGSYDLAFSFPKGLIDDDALEVYFDEDHVNISTVEDKLILKFEKRDDDGYGGDYGEQSYLSTLSRLRDDIIQGDYRVLYIAWLNAMVEQSHWYEEDENDSDNVYQDPEPPVPAGLNELTLPLRKFMDVFEVDSFLVSAAAERSPSLLPLRKTAFDSAISNLSRQEADEFLLKIANAEPGAVAALRKKLRSFDKPREEVQFNPRT
;
A
#
# COMPACT_ATOMS: atom_id res chain seq x y z
N MET A 1 -20.77 -10.05 21.70
CA MET A 1 -19.34 -10.10 22.09
C MET A 1 -18.99 -8.75 22.72
N SER A 2 -18.01 -8.68 23.63
CA SER A 2 -17.53 -7.37 24.13
C SER A 2 -16.80 -6.64 23.02
N GLU A 3 -17.02 -5.33 22.86
CA GLU A 3 -16.30 -4.52 21.88
C GLU A 3 -14.80 -4.51 22.19
N TYR A 4 -13.98 -4.85 21.19
CA TYR A 4 -12.53 -4.80 21.28
C TYR A 4 -11.94 -4.14 20.04
N GLN A 5 -11.02 -3.22 20.26
CA GLN A 5 -10.27 -2.53 19.22
C GLN A 5 -8.80 -2.47 19.56
N TYR A 6 -7.96 -2.60 18.54
CA TYR A 6 -6.51 -2.52 18.64
C TYR A 6 -5.96 -1.55 17.59
N TYR A 7 -4.98 -0.76 18.01
CA TYR A 7 -4.28 0.21 17.19
C TYR A 7 -2.78 -0.01 17.36
N GLU A 8 -2.04 -0.04 16.26
CA GLU A 8 -0.58 -0.17 16.26
C GLU A 8 0.02 0.79 15.24
N TRP A 9 1.11 1.44 15.62
CA TRP A 9 1.92 2.25 14.72
C TRP A 9 3.37 1.79 14.79
N GLN A 10 4.05 1.83 13.65
CA GLN A 10 5.46 1.47 13.54
C GLN A 10 6.23 2.51 12.75
N ARG A 11 7.46 2.74 13.21
CA ARG A 11 8.47 3.60 12.62
C ARG A 11 9.49 2.68 11.94
N LEU A 12 9.90 2.99 10.71
CA LEU A 12 10.70 2.09 9.87
C LEU A 12 12.12 2.62 9.63
N GLU A 13 12.27 3.94 9.51
CA GLU A 13 13.52 4.54 9.05
C GLU A 13 14.44 4.97 10.21
N SER A 14 13.89 5.50 11.30
CA SER A 14 14.67 6.04 12.42
C SER A 14 13.87 5.99 13.72
N PRO A 15 14.51 5.74 14.89
CA PRO A 15 13.79 5.70 16.16
C PRO A 15 13.20 7.05 16.53
N LEU A 16 12.03 7.02 17.18
CA LEU A 16 11.41 8.18 17.81
C LEU A 16 12.35 8.82 18.82
N THR A 17 12.47 10.13 18.75
CA THR A 17 13.13 10.94 19.78
C THR A 17 12.38 10.84 21.11
N ILE A 18 13.05 11.16 22.22
CA ILE A 18 12.41 11.17 23.55
C ILE A 18 11.24 12.16 23.60
N ALA A 19 11.33 13.29 22.88
CA ALA A 19 10.24 14.26 22.80
C ALA A 19 9.02 13.68 22.07
N GLU A 20 9.23 12.98 20.96
CA GLU A 20 8.16 12.31 20.22
C GLU A 20 7.53 11.18 21.03
N GLN A 21 8.34 10.35 21.71
CA GLN A 21 7.83 9.30 22.60
C GLN A 21 6.93 9.88 23.70
N ASN A 22 7.36 10.96 24.35
CA ASN A 22 6.53 11.65 25.36
C ASN A 22 5.24 12.22 24.77
N ALA A 23 5.29 12.77 23.55
CA ALA A 23 4.11 13.31 22.87
C ALA A 23 3.10 12.20 22.52
N VAL A 24 3.56 11.06 22.02
CA VAL A 24 2.72 9.89 21.72
C VAL A 24 2.15 9.30 23.01
N ASN A 25 2.97 9.17 24.06
CA ASN A 25 2.54 8.66 25.36
C ASN A 25 1.47 9.54 26.04
N ALA A 26 1.36 10.81 25.66
CA ALA A 26 0.33 11.72 26.15
C ALA A 26 -1.03 11.56 25.45
N LEU A 27 -1.12 10.80 24.34
CA LEU A 27 -2.36 10.63 23.56
C LEU A 27 -3.36 9.69 24.22
N SER A 28 -2.90 8.80 25.11
CA SER A 28 -3.77 7.89 25.85
C SER A 28 -3.05 7.37 27.09
N SER A 29 -3.78 7.14 28.18
CA SER A 29 -3.23 6.48 29.37
C SER A 29 -2.95 4.98 29.16
N HIS A 30 -3.48 4.39 28.08
CA HIS A 30 -3.37 2.97 27.76
C HIS A 30 -2.36 2.69 26.63
N ILE A 31 -1.75 3.73 26.05
CA ILE A 31 -0.81 3.53 24.95
C ILE A 31 0.54 3.06 25.49
N GLU A 32 1.03 1.98 24.91
CA GLU A 32 2.39 1.49 25.13
C GLU A 32 3.27 2.07 24.03
N VAL A 33 4.35 2.76 24.40
CA VAL A 33 5.24 3.44 23.46
C VAL A 33 6.67 2.93 23.64
N SER A 34 7.32 2.63 22.53
CA SER A 34 8.74 2.31 22.43
C SER A 34 9.41 3.25 21.42
N SER A 35 10.72 3.07 21.21
CA SER A 35 11.45 3.86 20.21
C SER A 35 11.01 3.62 18.76
N MET A 36 10.36 2.49 18.45
CA MET A 36 10.01 2.12 17.07
C MET A 36 8.53 1.83 16.87
N GLN A 37 7.74 1.77 17.94
CA GLN A 37 6.37 1.30 17.92
C GLN A 37 5.55 1.97 19.00
N ALA A 38 4.26 2.18 18.72
CA ALA A 38 3.26 2.41 19.74
C ALA A 38 2.05 1.52 19.50
N SER A 39 1.39 1.08 20.56
CA SER A 39 0.14 0.33 20.46
C SER A 39 -0.82 0.66 21.59
N VAL A 40 -2.12 0.59 21.32
CA VAL A 40 -3.17 0.76 22.34
C VAL A 40 -4.34 -0.14 22.00
N SER A 41 -4.95 -0.72 23.03
CA SER A 41 -6.20 -1.47 22.89
C SER A 41 -7.29 -0.89 23.79
N TYR A 42 -8.53 -1.06 23.36
CA TYR A 42 -9.70 -0.63 24.09
C TYR A 42 -10.70 -1.77 24.18
N ASN A 43 -11.21 -1.96 25.40
CA ASN A 43 -12.43 -2.71 25.64
C ASN A 43 -13.52 -1.67 25.91
N TRP A 44 -14.49 -1.56 25.00
CA TRP A 44 -15.54 -0.52 25.01
C TRP A 44 -15.00 0.90 24.76
N GLY A 45 -15.42 1.49 23.64
CA GLY A 45 -15.00 2.82 23.19
C GLY A 45 -13.71 2.83 22.35
N ASP A 46 -13.29 4.03 21.95
CA ASP A 46 -12.27 4.21 20.89
C ASP A 46 -11.11 5.11 21.30
N PHE A 47 -10.04 5.03 20.50
CA PHE A 47 -8.94 5.98 20.53
C PHE A 47 -9.46 7.40 20.23
N LYS A 48 -9.15 8.36 21.10
CA LYS A 48 -9.77 9.71 21.08
C LYS A 48 -9.13 10.71 20.12
N HIS A 49 -8.05 10.31 19.45
CA HIS A 49 -7.34 11.13 18.47
C HIS A 49 -7.47 10.50 17.09
N ASN A 50 -7.21 11.28 16.04
CA ASN A 50 -7.19 10.74 14.68
C ASN A 50 -5.93 9.87 14.49
N PRO A 51 -6.06 8.56 14.23
CA PRO A 51 -4.91 7.67 14.11
C PRO A 51 -4.04 7.95 12.88
N VAL A 52 -4.64 8.47 11.80
CA VAL A 52 -3.94 8.86 10.57
C VAL A 52 -3.10 10.12 10.80
N GLN A 53 -3.54 11.05 11.65
CA GLN A 53 -2.72 12.20 12.04
C GLN A 53 -1.51 11.77 12.88
N VAL A 54 -1.69 10.80 13.78
CA VAL A 54 -0.58 10.21 14.56
C VAL A 54 0.42 9.53 13.63
N LEU A 55 -0.08 8.79 12.64
CA LEU A 55 0.74 8.20 11.57
C LEU A 55 1.54 9.28 10.84
N ALA A 56 0.87 10.27 10.25
CA ALA A 56 1.53 11.32 9.46
C ALA A 56 2.64 12.03 10.26
N LYS A 57 2.39 12.31 11.54
CA LYS A 57 3.32 13.07 12.36
C LYS A 57 4.49 12.26 12.89
N TYR A 58 4.27 11.02 13.35
CA TYR A 58 5.26 10.28 14.14
C TYR A 58 5.67 8.94 13.54
N PHE A 59 4.92 8.33 12.64
CA PHE A 59 5.16 6.95 12.21
C PHE A 59 5.19 6.81 10.69
N ASP A 60 5.46 5.58 10.22
CA ASP A 60 5.57 5.25 8.80
C ASP A 60 4.54 4.19 8.37
N SER A 61 4.04 3.38 9.32
CA SER A 61 2.97 2.42 9.10
C SER A 61 1.99 2.37 10.27
N TYR A 62 0.74 2.05 9.99
CA TYR A 62 -0.37 1.99 10.94
C TYR A 62 -1.25 0.77 10.66
N LEU A 63 -1.78 0.21 11.73
CA LEU A 63 -2.71 -0.90 11.71
C LEU A 63 -3.83 -0.65 12.71
N TYR A 64 -5.05 -0.97 12.31
CA TYR A 64 -6.19 -1.06 13.18
C TYR A 64 -6.97 -2.33 12.91
N PHE A 65 -7.49 -2.94 13.97
CA PHE A 65 -8.51 -3.95 13.82
C PHE A 65 -9.54 -3.86 14.94
N SER A 66 -10.75 -4.29 14.64
CA SER A 66 -11.80 -4.55 15.61
C SER A 66 -12.20 -6.02 15.61
N ASN A 67 -12.71 -6.49 16.75
CA ASN A 67 -13.22 -7.86 16.84
C ASN A 67 -14.59 -8.05 16.19
N TRP A 68 -15.09 -7.06 15.43
CA TRP A 68 -16.27 -7.18 14.57
C TRP A 68 -15.90 -7.13 13.08
N GLY A 69 -14.59 -7.22 12.75
CA GLY A 69 -14.12 -7.43 11.38
C GLY A 69 -13.65 -6.19 10.63
N SER A 70 -13.73 -5.00 11.25
CA SER A 70 -13.14 -3.79 10.64
C SER A 70 -11.62 -3.84 10.72
N TYR A 71 -10.95 -3.44 9.63
CA TYR A 71 -9.50 -3.44 9.53
C TYR A 71 -9.00 -2.23 8.73
N ASP A 72 -7.99 -1.53 9.24
CA ASP A 72 -7.30 -0.50 8.48
C ASP A 72 -5.79 -0.81 8.46
N LEU A 73 -5.17 -0.67 7.30
CA LEU A 73 -3.71 -0.66 7.13
C LEU A 73 -3.34 0.63 6.42
N ALA A 74 -2.37 1.39 6.91
CA ALA A 74 -1.93 2.60 6.23
C ALA A 74 -0.42 2.78 6.24
N PHE A 75 0.09 3.41 5.19
CA PHE A 75 1.51 3.74 5.01
C PHE A 75 1.69 5.23 4.75
N SER A 76 2.72 5.80 5.36
CA SER A 76 3.07 7.20 5.20
C SER A 76 4.32 7.37 4.34
N PHE A 77 4.24 8.29 3.38
CA PHE A 77 5.31 8.61 2.46
C PHE A 77 5.58 10.12 2.49
N PRO A 78 6.86 10.55 2.55
CA PRO A 78 7.23 11.90 2.16
C PRO A 78 6.71 12.24 0.75
N LYS A 79 6.30 13.49 0.54
CA LYS A 79 5.89 13.96 -0.80
C LYS A 79 6.96 13.68 -1.85
N GLY A 80 6.54 13.16 -3.00
CA GLY A 80 7.42 12.82 -4.12
C GLY A 80 8.19 11.49 -3.99
N LEU A 81 8.02 10.75 -2.88
CA LEU A 81 8.63 9.42 -2.73
C LEU A 81 7.95 8.38 -3.64
N ILE A 82 6.64 8.52 -3.83
CA ILE A 82 5.82 7.71 -4.72
C ILE A 82 5.13 8.65 -5.73
N ASP A 83 4.73 8.08 -6.86
CA ASP A 83 3.97 8.76 -7.92
C ASP A 83 2.50 8.40 -7.72
N ASP A 84 1.79 9.23 -6.95
CA ASP A 84 0.40 9.01 -6.54
C ASP A 84 -0.56 8.98 -7.74
N ASP A 85 -0.36 9.88 -8.73
CA ASP A 85 -1.12 9.89 -9.99
C ASP A 85 -1.03 8.52 -10.71
N ALA A 86 0.13 7.87 -10.68
CA ALA A 86 0.32 6.56 -11.31
C ALA A 86 -0.34 5.40 -10.54
N LEU A 87 -0.70 5.61 -9.27
CA LEU A 87 -1.35 4.59 -8.43
C LEU A 87 -2.87 4.73 -8.42
N GLU A 88 -3.43 5.88 -8.81
CA GLU A 88 -4.88 6.14 -8.84
C GLU A 88 -5.69 5.06 -9.56
N VAL A 89 -5.09 4.43 -10.59
CA VAL A 89 -5.73 3.34 -11.34
C VAL A 89 -6.10 2.13 -10.47
N TYR A 90 -5.48 1.95 -9.31
CA TYR A 90 -5.75 0.84 -8.39
C TYR A 90 -6.69 1.23 -7.23
N PHE A 91 -7.13 2.48 -7.18
CA PHE A 91 -7.86 3.02 -6.03
C PHE A 91 -9.37 3.00 -6.28
N ASP A 92 -10.10 2.98 -5.17
CA ASP A 92 -11.54 3.17 -5.10
C ASP A 92 -11.86 4.03 -3.87
N GLU A 93 -13.05 4.60 -3.80
CA GLU A 93 -13.38 5.55 -2.72
C GLU A 93 -13.44 4.89 -1.33
N ASP A 94 -13.69 3.58 -1.26
CA ASP A 94 -14.08 2.89 -0.03
C ASP A 94 -12.99 1.98 0.56
N HIS A 95 -12.18 1.32 -0.26
CA HIS A 95 -11.26 0.27 0.19
C HIS A 95 -9.79 0.69 0.09
N VAL A 96 -9.36 1.31 -1.02
CA VAL A 96 -7.97 1.78 -1.17
C VAL A 96 -7.92 3.20 -1.68
N ASN A 97 -7.42 4.12 -0.85
CA ASN A 97 -7.27 5.51 -1.24
C ASN A 97 -5.94 6.11 -0.78
N ILE A 98 -5.59 7.21 -1.43
CA ILE A 98 -4.46 8.05 -1.04
C ILE A 98 -4.96 9.44 -0.64
N SER A 99 -4.39 9.99 0.43
CA SER A 99 -4.72 11.34 0.88
C SER A 99 -3.48 12.08 1.36
N THR A 100 -3.50 13.41 1.23
CA THR A 100 -2.44 14.25 1.82
C THR A 100 -2.84 14.65 3.24
N VAL A 101 -1.99 14.31 4.21
CA VAL A 101 -2.16 14.70 5.62
C VAL A 101 -0.89 15.41 6.06
N GLU A 102 -1.06 16.68 6.47
CA GLU A 102 0.05 17.61 6.71
C GLU A 102 0.94 17.72 5.45
N ASP A 103 2.18 17.22 5.51
CA ASP A 103 3.13 17.22 4.40
C ASP A 103 3.50 15.80 3.92
N LYS A 104 2.67 14.81 4.25
CA LYS A 104 2.86 13.42 3.86
C LYS A 104 1.69 12.90 3.03
N LEU A 105 2.00 11.97 2.14
CA LEU A 105 1.01 11.14 1.45
C LEU A 105 0.72 9.92 2.34
N ILE A 106 -0.56 9.64 2.53
CA ILE A 106 -1.05 8.48 3.29
C ILE A 106 -1.82 7.59 2.33
N LEU A 107 -1.27 6.41 2.04
CA LEU A 107 -2.00 5.33 1.38
C LEU A 107 -2.70 4.51 2.45
N LYS A 108 -4.00 4.30 2.31
CA LYS A 108 -4.82 3.57 3.26
C LYS A 108 -5.57 2.45 2.56
N PHE A 109 -5.53 1.27 3.18
CA PHE A 109 -6.38 0.12 2.89
C PHE A 109 -7.40 0.02 4.02
N GLU A 110 -8.67 -0.15 3.68
CA GLU A 110 -9.79 -0.14 4.59
C GLU A 110 -10.70 -1.32 4.27
N LYS A 111 -11.13 -2.01 5.32
CA LYS A 111 -12.17 -3.04 5.29
C LYS A 111 -13.17 -2.70 6.39
N ARG A 112 -14.43 -2.52 6.01
CA ARG A 112 -15.54 -2.33 6.94
C ARG A 112 -16.39 -3.59 6.92
N ASP A 113 -16.53 -4.21 8.08
CA ASP A 113 -17.44 -5.32 8.29
C ASP A 113 -18.55 -4.82 9.21
N ASP A 114 -19.71 -4.54 8.60
CA ASP A 114 -20.90 -4.05 9.25
C ASP A 114 -21.79 -5.20 9.76
N ASP A 115 -21.52 -6.44 9.33
CA ASP A 115 -22.33 -7.62 9.68
C ASP A 115 -21.89 -8.25 11.01
N GLY A 116 -20.76 -7.81 11.57
CA GLY A 116 -20.34 -8.08 12.95
C GLY A 116 -19.93 -9.53 13.21
N TYR A 117 -19.63 -10.29 12.16
CA TYR A 117 -19.07 -11.64 12.25
C TYR A 117 -17.55 -11.57 12.42
N GLY A 118 -17.13 -11.08 13.58
CA GLY A 118 -15.72 -11.01 13.95
C GLY A 118 -14.97 -12.34 13.75
N GLY A 119 -13.90 -12.30 12.97
CA GLY A 119 -12.91 -13.37 12.86
C GLY A 119 -12.06 -13.55 14.13
N ASP A 120 -11.36 -14.67 14.23
CA ASP A 120 -10.35 -14.92 15.26
C ASP A 120 -9.06 -14.15 14.94
N TYR A 121 -9.07 -12.85 15.23
CA TYR A 121 -7.91 -11.99 15.04
C TYR A 121 -6.93 -12.22 16.19
N GLY A 122 -5.94 -13.08 15.95
CA GLY A 122 -4.80 -13.21 16.85
C GLY A 122 -4.04 -11.90 16.95
N GLU A 123 -4.04 -11.26 18.12
CA GLU A 123 -3.10 -10.19 18.42
C GLU A 123 -1.69 -10.74 18.38
N GLN A 124 -0.92 -10.45 17.33
CA GLN A 124 0.54 -10.27 17.41
C GLN A 124 1.18 -9.98 16.04
N SER A 125 1.89 -8.84 15.98
CA SER A 125 2.98 -8.58 15.04
C SER A 125 2.65 -8.56 13.53
N TYR A 126 1.38 -8.41 13.13
CA TYR A 126 1.03 -8.28 11.71
C TYR A 126 1.67 -7.07 11.06
N LEU A 127 1.68 -5.91 11.74
CA LEU A 127 2.26 -4.69 11.18
C LEU A 127 3.76 -4.82 10.88
N SER A 128 4.50 -5.62 11.65
CA SER A 128 5.93 -5.88 11.38
C SER A 128 6.18 -6.61 10.06
N THR A 129 5.22 -7.42 9.62
CA THR A 129 5.29 -8.13 8.33
C THR A 129 4.70 -7.27 7.22
N LEU A 130 3.54 -6.64 7.46
CA LEU A 130 2.83 -5.82 6.50
C LEU A 130 3.57 -4.52 6.16
N SER A 131 4.33 -3.94 7.09
CA SER A 131 5.14 -2.74 6.85
C SER A 131 6.14 -2.89 5.71
N ARG A 132 6.55 -4.12 5.36
CA ARG A 132 7.40 -4.40 4.19
C ARG A 132 6.72 -4.06 2.86
N LEU A 133 5.38 -4.05 2.82
CA LEU A 133 4.63 -3.64 1.62
C LEU A 133 4.89 -2.17 1.27
N ARG A 134 5.22 -1.33 2.26
CA ARG A 134 5.63 0.06 2.00
C ARG A 134 6.88 0.09 1.12
N ASP A 135 7.89 -0.72 1.44
CA ASP A 135 9.13 -0.81 0.65
C ASP A 135 8.89 -1.40 -0.73
N ASP A 136 7.97 -2.36 -0.84
CA ASP A 136 7.54 -2.95 -2.12
C ASP A 136 6.91 -1.86 -3.02
N ILE A 137 5.99 -1.06 -2.49
CA ILE A 137 5.36 0.06 -3.21
C ILE A 137 6.40 1.09 -3.64
N ILE A 138 7.32 1.48 -2.75
CA ILE A 138 8.43 2.39 -3.09
C ILE A 138 9.24 1.80 -4.25
N GLN A 139 9.48 0.49 -4.28
CA GLN A 139 10.24 -0.18 -5.34
C GLN A 139 9.43 -0.42 -6.63
N GLY A 140 8.18 0.00 -6.69
CA GLY A 140 7.29 -0.17 -7.83
C GLY A 140 6.68 -1.57 -7.92
N ASP A 141 6.60 -2.29 -6.80
CA ASP A 141 5.84 -3.52 -6.69
C ASP A 141 4.44 -3.20 -6.14
N TYR A 142 3.48 -3.12 -7.08
CA TYR A 142 2.11 -2.72 -6.81
C TYR A 142 1.16 -3.92 -6.64
N ARG A 143 1.70 -5.13 -6.43
CA ARG A 143 0.88 -6.35 -6.26
C ARG A 143 -0.14 -6.23 -5.14
N VAL A 144 0.19 -5.57 -4.04
CA VAL A 144 -0.76 -5.35 -2.93
C VAL A 144 -1.93 -4.46 -3.34
N LEU A 145 -1.68 -3.42 -4.15
CA LEU A 145 -2.74 -2.53 -4.63
C LEU A 145 -3.71 -3.26 -5.55
N TYR A 146 -3.17 -4.07 -6.48
CA TYR A 146 -4.00 -4.89 -7.36
C TYR A 146 -4.79 -5.97 -6.60
N ILE A 147 -4.19 -6.61 -5.59
CA ILE A 147 -4.88 -7.59 -4.74
C ILE A 147 -6.01 -6.93 -3.95
N ALA A 148 -5.80 -5.71 -3.45
CA ALA A 148 -6.83 -4.96 -2.75
C ALA A 148 -7.96 -4.53 -3.69
N TRP A 149 -7.64 -4.06 -4.90
CA TRP A 149 -8.63 -3.75 -5.95
C TRP A 149 -9.49 -4.98 -6.30
N LEU A 150 -8.87 -6.16 -6.46
CA LEU A 150 -9.61 -7.41 -6.70
C LEU A 150 -10.63 -7.68 -5.58
N ASN A 151 -10.23 -7.46 -4.33
CA ASN A 151 -11.11 -7.66 -3.19
C ASN A 151 -12.29 -6.67 -3.19
N ALA A 152 -12.01 -5.39 -3.47
CA ALA A 152 -13.03 -4.34 -3.57
C ALA A 152 -14.10 -4.66 -4.63
N MET A 153 -13.70 -5.17 -5.79
CA MET A 153 -14.65 -5.56 -6.86
C MET A 153 -15.60 -6.68 -6.43
N VAL A 154 -15.13 -7.63 -5.60
CA VAL A 154 -15.99 -8.70 -5.07
C VAL A 154 -16.95 -8.14 -4.03
N GLU A 155 -16.45 -7.34 -3.08
CA GLU A 155 -17.29 -6.74 -2.04
C GLU A 155 -18.40 -5.87 -2.66
N GLN A 156 -18.09 -5.03 -3.63
CA GLN A 156 -19.09 -4.19 -4.32
C GLN A 156 -20.10 -5.01 -5.14
N SER A 157 -19.70 -6.13 -5.74
CA SER A 157 -20.61 -7.00 -6.51
C SER A 157 -21.74 -7.61 -5.68
N HIS A 158 -21.58 -7.68 -4.35
CA HIS A 158 -22.59 -8.23 -3.45
C HIS A 158 -23.70 -7.22 -3.10
N TRP A 159 -23.51 -5.93 -3.35
CA TRP A 159 -24.38 -4.88 -2.80
C TRP A 159 -25.38 -4.25 -3.77
N TYR A 160 -25.36 -4.53 -5.08
CA TYR A 160 -26.35 -3.95 -5.98
C TYR A 160 -26.79 -4.87 -7.14
N GLU A 161 -28.12 -5.01 -7.29
CA GLU A 161 -28.75 -5.03 -8.62
C GLU A 161 -28.55 -3.64 -9.25
N GLU A 162 -27.31 -3.30 -9.59
CA GLU A 162 -26.97 -1.99 -10.12
C GLU A 162 -27.53 -1.88 -11.54
N ASP A 163 -28.20 -0.76 -11.85
CA ASP A 163 -28.65 -0.46 -13.21
C ASP A 163 -27.41 -0.45 -14.12
N GLU A 164 -27.37 -1.32 -15.14
CA GLU A 164 -26.26 -1.38 -16.11
C GLU A 164 -25.99 -0.03 -16.78
N ASN A 165 -26.93 0.91 -16.66
CA ASN A 165 -26.90 2.24 -17.24
C ASN A 165 -26.54 3.37 -16.25
N ASP A 166 -26.16 3.04 -15.00
CA ASP A 166 -25.56 4.01 -14.07
C ASP A 166 -24.13 4.36 -14.54
N SER A 167 -23.79 5.66 -14.53
CA SER A 167 -22.44 6.11 -14.90
C SER A 167 -21.40 5.78 -13.84
N ASP A 168 -21.86 5.55 -12.61
CA ASP A 168 -21.03 5.25 -11.46
C ASP A 168 -20.99 3.72 -11.21
N ASN A 169 -21.42 2.93 -12.20
CA ASN A 169 -21.46 1.48 -12.14
C ASN A 169 -20.04 0.89 -12.17
N VAL A 170 -19.74 0.06 -11.17
CA VAL A 170 -18.42 -0.56 -10.96
C VAL A 170 -17.97 -1.42 -12.15
N TYR A 171 -18.90 -2.01 -12.91
CA TYR A 171 -18.57 -2.79 -14.12
C TYR A 171 -18.02 -1.93 -15.27
N GLN A 172 -18.12 -0.60 -15.18
CA GLN A 172 -17.53 0.31 -16.16
C GLN A 172 -16.08 0.69 -15.82
N ASP A 173 -15.62 0.42 -14.59
CA ASP A 173 -14.23 0.68 -14.22
C ASP A 173 -13.29 -0.34 -14.87
N PRO A 174 -12.33 0.12 -15.68
CA PRO A 174 -11.43 -0.78 -16.38
C PRO A 174 -10.49 -1.46 -15.37
N GLU A 175 -10.30 -2.76 -15.54
CA GLU A 175 -9.32 -3.50 -14.76
C GLU A 175 -7.94 -2.84 -14.85
N PRO A 176 -7.29 -2.52 -13.70
CA PRO A 176 -5.99 -1.90 -13.71
C PRO A 176 -4.90 -2.84 -14.22
N PRO A 177 -3.71 -2.30 -14.58
CA PRO A 177 -2.63 -3.13 -15.09
C PRO A 177 -2.24 -4.26 -14.13
N VAL A 178 -2.36 -5.51 -14.61
CA VAL A 178 -2.00 -6.70 -13.83
C VAL A 178 -0.49 -6.69 -13.55
N PRO A 179 -0.07 -6.59 -12.27
CA PRO A 179 1.35 -6.54 -11.92
C PRO A 179 2.03 -7.90 -12.18
N ALA A 180 3.33 -7.86 -12.45
CA ALA A 180 4.13 -9.06 -12.68
C ALA A 180 4.32 -9.87 -11.39
N GLY A 181 4.32 -11.20 -11.49
CA GLY A 181 4.65 -12.10 -10.39
C GLY A 181 3.54 -12.33 -9.36
N LEU A 182 2.26 -12.26 -9.77
CA LEU A 182 1.15 -12.64 -8.90
C LEU A 182 1.14 -14.13 -8.55
N ASN A 183 1.78 -14.97 -9.37
CA ASN A 183 2.01 -16.39 -9.09
C ASN A 183 3.10 -16.64 -8.02
N GLU A 184 3.85 -15.61 -7.63
CA GLU A 184 4.99 -15.68 -6.70
C GLU A 184 4.82 -14.69 -5.54
N LEU A 185 3.77 -14.88 -4.75
CA LEU A 185 3.46 -14.00 -3.63
C LEU A 185 4.57 -14.04 -2.56
N THR A 186 4.93 -12.87 -2.03
CA THR A 186 5.85 -12.74 -0.89
C THR A 186 5.11 -13.01 0.43
N LEU A 187 5.85 -13.13 1.55
CA LEU A 187 5.22 -13.28 2.86
C LEU A 187 4.30 -12.10 3.23
N PRO A 188 4.70 -10.82 3.00
CA PRO A 188 3.81 -9.68 3.23
C PRO A 188 2.52 -9.72 2.41
N LEU A 189 2.58 -10.12 1.14
CA LEU A 189 1.39 -10.23 0.29
C LEU A 189 0.44 -11.33 0.78
N ARG A 190 0.96 -12.51 1.13
CA ARG A 190 0.13 -13.57 1.73
C ARG A 190 -0.49 -13.11 3.05
N LYS A 191 0.29 -12.42 3.90
CA LYS A 191 -0.24 -11.91 5.16
C LYS A 191 -1.32 -10.86 4.94
N PHE A 192 -1.20 -10.01 3.92
CA PHE A 192 -2.26 -9.07 3.52
C PHE A 192 -3.53 -9.82 3.12
N MET A 193 -3.41 -10.85 2.27
CA MET A 193 -4.56 -11.68 1.87
C MET A 193 -5.23 -12.36 3.06
N ASP A 194 -4.45 -12.91 4.00
CA ASP A 194 -4.99 -13.54 5.22
C ASP A 194 -5.79 -12.54 6.06
N VAL A 195 -5.30 -11.31 6.19
CA VAL A 195 -5.83 -10.27 7.06
C VAL A 195 -7.07 -9.60 6.48
N PHE A 196 -7.03 -9.28 5.18
CA PHE A 196 -8.15 -8.68 4.46
C PHE A 196 -9.15 -9.74 3.97
N GLU A 197 -8.86 -11.03 4.22
CA GLU A 197 -9.67 -12.19 3.82
C GLU A 197 -9.89 -12.28 2.30
N VAL A 198 -8.87 -11.92 1.54
CA VAL A 198 -8.93 -11.93 0.07
C VAL A 198 -8.97 -13.36 -0.46
N ASP A 199 -9.92 -13.67 -1.33
CA ASP A 199 -10.04 -15.00 -1.93
C ASP A 199 -8.81 -15.37 -2.76
N SER A 200 -8.11 -16.43 -2.33
CA SER A 200 -6.95 -16.98 -3.03
C SER A 200 -7.24 -17.44 -4.47
N PHE A 201 -8.47 -17.87 -4.78
CA PHE A 201 -8.87 -18.27 -6.13
C PHE A 201 -8.97 -17.06 -7.07
N LEU A 202 -9.42 -15.92 -6.56
CA LEU A 202 -9.47 -14.67 -7.32
C LEU A 202 -8.08 -14.21 -7.73
N VAL A 203 -7.14 -14.21 -6.78
CA VAL A 203 -5.73 -13.88 -7.05
C VAL A 203 -5.10 -14.90 -8.00
N SER A 204 -5.44 -16.18 -7.87
CA SER A 204 -4.95 -17.24 -8.77
C SER A 204 -5.46 -17.06 -10.20
N ALA A 205 -6.73 -16.70 -10.39
CA ALA A 205 -7.31 -16.43 -11.71
C ALA A 205 -6.66 -15.21 -12.36
N ALA A 206 -6.43 -14.13 -11.60
CA ALA A 206 -5.70 -12.97 -12.10
C ALA A 206 -4.24 -13.29 -12.44
N ALA A 207 -3.60 -14.18 -11.69
CA ALA A 207 -2.22 -14.61 -11.93
C ALA A 207 -2.04 -15.31 -13.29
N GLU A 208 -3.08 -15.88 -13.90
CA GLU A 208 -3.00 -16.46 -15.25
C GLU A 208 -2.64 -15.41 -16.33
N ARG A 209 -3.01 -14.15 -16.10
CA ARG A 209 -2.69 -13.01 -16.98
C ARG A 209 -1.50 -12.19 -16.47
N SER A 210 -0.90 -12.58 -15.34
CA SER A 210 0.23 -11.87 -14.74
C SER A 210 1.53 -12.15 -15.50
N PRO A 211 2.28 -11.12 -15.90
CA PRO A 211 3.62 -11.31 -16.46
C PRO A 211 4.56 -12.00 -15.47
N SER A 212 5.54 -12.75 -15.96
CA SER A 212 6.55 -13.36 -15.08
C SER A 212 7.39 -12.31 -14.38
N LEU A 213 7.70 -12.54 -13.10
CA LEU A 213 8.58 -11.68 -12.34
C LEU A 213 10.01 -11.80 -12.90
N LEU A 214 10.50 -10.73 -13.54
CA LEU A 214 11.87 -10.72 -14.02
C LEU A 214 12.81 -10.63 -12.82
N PRO A 215 13.70 -11.62 -12.58
CA PRO A 215 14.62 -11.56 -11.47
C PRO A 215 15.54 -10.35 -11.64
N LEU A 216 15.69 -9.54 -10.58
CA LEU A 216 16.69 -8.48 -10.46
C LEU A 216 18.10 -9.09 -10.46
N ARG A 217 18.57 -9.60 -11.60
CA ARG A 217 19.99 -9.97 -11.76
C ARG A 217 20.78 -8.69 -11.96
N LYS A 218 22.02 -8.63 -11.45
CA LYS A 218 22.97 -7.52 -11.69
C LYS A 218 23.04 -7.12 -13.18
N THR A 219 22.90 -8.10 -14.08
CA THR A 219 22.92 -7.93 -15.53
C THR A 219 21.64 -7.33 -16.14
N ALA A 220 20.57 -7.12 -15.37
CA ALA A 220 19.30 -6.58 -15.86
C ALA A 220 19.37 -5.06 -16.09
N PHE A 221 20.23 -4.36 -15.35
CA PHE A 221 20.35 -2.92 -15.46
C PHE A 221 21.59 -2.44 -16.21
N ASP A 222 22.58 -3.29 -16.48
CA ASP A 222 23.83 -2.85 -17.15
C ASP A 222 23.56 -2.22 -18.54
N SER A 223 22.67 -2.83 -19.33
CA SER A 223 22.23 -2.28 -20.62
C SER A 223 21.42 -1.00 -20.45
N ALA A 224 20.48 -0.98 -19.50
CA ALA A 224 19.62 0.17 -19.22
C ALA A 224 20.41 1.37 -18.66
N ILE A 225 21.42 1.12 -17.81
CA ILE A 225 22.32 2.14 -17.27
C ILE A 225 23.15 2.75 -18.40
N SER A 226 23.55 1.96 -19.38
CA SER A 226 24.26 2.45 -20.57
C SER A 226 23.41 3.37 -21.45
N ASN A 227 22.08 3.35 -21.31
CA ASN A 227 21.17 4.26 -22.00
C ASN A 227 20.98 5.60 -21.26
N LEU A 228 21.46 5.74 -20.02
CA LEU A 228 21.44 7.02 -19.32
C LEU A 228 22.50 7.96 -19.89
N SER A 229 22.13 9.22 -20.10
CA SER A 229 23.12 10.25 -20.37
C SER A 229 24.03 10.44 -19.14
N ARG A 230 25.24 10.98 -19.36
CA ARG A 230 26.16 11.27 -18.25
C ARG A 230 25.54 12.22 -17.23
N GLN A 231 24.76 13.19 -17.69
CA GLN A 231 24.05 14.14 -16.82
C GLN A 231 23.01 13.42 -15.96
N GLU A 232 22.14 12.59 -16.53
CA GLU A 232 21.14 11.83 -15.77
C GLU A 232 21.81 10.89 -14.75
N ALA A 233 22.91 10.24 -15.13
CA ALA A 233 23.67 9.39 -14.21
C ALA A 233 24.22 10.19 -13.01
N ASP A 234 24.86 11.33 -13.27
CA ASP A 234 25.41 12.20 -12.22
C ASP A 234 24.28 12.75 -11.31
N GLU A 235 23.12 13.10 -11.88
CA GLU A 235 21.93 13.52 -11.12
C GLU A 235 21.43 12.41 -10.17
N PHE A 236 21.22 11.18 -10.66
CA PHE A 236 20.79 10.08 -9.79
C PHE A 236 21.84 9.70 -8.74
N LEU A 237 23.13 9.76 -9.09
CA LEU A 237 24.21 9.52 -8.12
C LEU A 237 24.22 10.56 -7.01
N LEU A 238 24.00 11.84 -7.32
CA LEU A 238 23.87 12.90 -6.31
C LEU A 238 22.67 12.67 -5.40
N LYS A 239 21.49 12.34 -5.97
CA LYS A 239 20.29 12.03 -5.18
C LYS A 239 20.53 10.88 -4.20
N ILE A 240 21.18 9.81 -4.67
CA ILE A 240 21.52 8.65 -3.83
C ILE A 240 22.57 9.03 -2.77
N ALA A 241 23.60 9.79 -3.13
CA ALA A 241 24.66 10.21 -2.21
C ALA A 241 24.13 11.14 -1.10
N ASN A 242 23.12 11.96 -1.40
CA ASN A 242 22.44 12.82 -0.44
C ASN A 242 21.35 12.08 0.38
N ALA A 243 21.19 10.76 0.19
CA ALA A 243 20.14 9.95 0.80
C ALA A 243 18.73 10.53 0.59
N GLU A 244 18.49 11.11 -0.59
CA GLU A 244 17.16 11.61 -0.94
C GLU A 244 16.15 10.45 -0.92
N PRO A 245 15.00 10.60 -0.22
CA PRO A 245 13.96 9.59 -0.20
C PRO A 245 13.56 9.20 -1.62
N GLY A 246 13.55 7.90 -1.92
CA GLY A 246 13.08 7.40 -3.21
C GLY A 246 14.06 7.48 -4.35
N ALA A 247 15.28 7.99 -4.14
CA ALA A 247 16.29 8.11 -5.21
C ALA A 247 16.56 6.77 -5.93
N VAL A 248 16.68 5.69 -5.16
CA VAL A 248 16.90 4.33 -5.70
C VAL A 248 15.68 3.83 -6.48
N ALA A 249 14.47 4.08 -5.98
CA ALA A 249 13.23 3.73 -6.63
C ALA A 249 13.05 4.47 -7.96
N ALA A 250 13.26 5.79 -7.95
CA ALA A 250 13.19 6.64 -9.14
C ALA A 250 14.21 6.21 -10.19
N LEU A 251 15.45 5.87 -9.79
CA LEU A 251 16.45 5.31 -10.70
C LEU A 251 15.96 4.00 -11.31
N ARG A 252 15.46 3.05 -10.50
CA ARG A 252 14.93 1.78 -11.00
C ARG A 252 13.76 1.97 -11.95
N LYS A 253 12.82 2.89 -11.66
CA LYS A 253 11.71 3.25 -12.54
C LYS A 253 12.21 3.78 -13.89
N LYS A 254 13.19 4.69 -13.87
CA LYS A 254 13.83 5.21 -15.09
C LYS A 254 14.51 4.10 -15.88
N LEU A 255 15.27 3.23 -15.22
CA LEU A 255 15.95 2.12 -15.88
C LEU A 255 14.96 1.14 -16.53
N ARG A 256 13.88 0.80 -15.83
CA ARG A 256 12.79 -0.04 -16.37
C ARG A 256 12.04 0.63 -17.53
N SER A 257 12.03 1.95 -17.63
CA SER A 257 11.40 2.64 -18.78
C SER A 257 12.08 2.34 -20.11
N PHE A 258 13.35 1.90 -20.10
CA PHE A 258 14.07 1.46 -21.29
C PHE A 258 13.68 0.05 -21.76
N ASP A 259 13.02 -0.75 -20.91
CA ASP A 259 12.55 -2.11 -21.24
C ASP A 259 11.15 -2.11 -21.90
N LYS A 260 10.41 -1.00 -21.86
CA LYS A 260 9.13 -0.92 -22.58
C LYS A 260 9.41 -0.89 -24.09
N PRO A 261 8.91 -1.84 -24.90
CA PRO A 261 8.93 -1.69 -26.34
C PRO A 261 8.18 -0.40 -26.69
N ARG A 262 8.75 0.42 -27.57
CA ARG A 262 8.05 1.59 -28.14
C ARG A 262 6.74 1.08 -28.72
N GLU A 263 5.61 1.46 -28.15
CA GLU A 263 4.33 1.35 -28.85
C GLU A 263 4.41 2.26 -30.08
N GLU A 264 4.67 1.67 -31.23
CA GLU A 264 4.34 2.28 -32.51
C GLU A 264 2.82 2.35 -32.57
N VAL A 265 2.27 3.50 -32.18
CA VAL A 265 0.86 3.83 -32.40
C VAL A 265 0.63 3.83 -33.92
N GLN A 266 0.23 2.68 -34.47
CA GLN A 266 -0.34 2.61 -35.82
C GLN A 266 -1.73 3.22 -35.77
N PHE A 267 -1.81 4.51 -36.08
CA PHE A 267 -3.06 5.14 -36.50
C PHE A 267 -3.51 4.45 -37.79
N ASN A 268 -4.49 3.55 -37.68
CA ASN A 268 -5.28 3.12 -38.83
C ASN A 268 -6.47 4.09 -38.97
N PRO A 269 -6.49 5.01 -39.95
CA PRO A 269 -7.66 5.81 -40.21
C PRO A 269 -8.77 4.89 -40.74
N ARG A 270 -9.87 4.78 -39.99
CA ARG A 270 -11.08 4.09 -40.45
C ARG A 270 -11.68 4.88 -41.63
N THR A 271 -11.76 4.25 -42.80
CA THR A 271 -12.77 4.49 -43.84
C THR A 271 -14.13 3.94 -43.43
#